data_AF-U3PBV6-F1
#
_entry.id   AF-U3PBV6-F1
#
_cell.length_a   1.000
_cell.length_b   1.000
_cell.length_c   1.000
_cell.angle_alpha   90.00
_cell.angle_beta   90.00
_cell.angle_gamma   90.00
#
_symmetry.space_group_name_H-M   'P 1'
#
loop_
_entity.id
_entity.type
_entity.pdbx_description
1 polymer ?
#
loop_
_entity_poly.entity_id
_entity_poly.type
_entity_poly.pdbx_seq_one_letter_code
_entity_poly.pdbx_strand_id
1 'polypeptide(L)'
;MAATRVYSTAAYWVAGIVAVLLGLSPKVGAVINTIPAGVLGGVTTALYGLIGIIGVKIWLDNKVDFSRPVNQFTAATALIVGIGDVTLNLGQLTFNGIALGALAAIVVYHVMNAIARVRGTA
;
A
#
# COMPACT_ATOMS: atom_id res chain seq x y z
N MET A 1 6.91 -14.46 -2.65
CA MET A 1 6.11 -15.24 -1.67
C MET A 1 4.84 -15.81 -2.27
N ALA A 2 3.83 -15.02 -2.67
CA ALA A 2 2.56 -15.58 -3.18
C ALA A 2 2.67 -16.31 -4.54
N ALA A 3 3.40 -15.75 -5.51
CA ALA A 3 3.57 -16.37 -6.83
C ALA A 3 4.72 -17.39 -6.88
N THR A 4 5.85 -17.09 -6.24
CA THR A 4 7.05 -17.93 -6.29
C THR A 4 7.12 -19.00 -5.20
N ARG A 5 6.23 -18.96 -4.20
CA ARG A 5 6.26 -19.81 -2.98
C ARG A 5 7.60 -19.85 -2.23
N VAL A 6 8.50 -18.90 -2.49
CA VAL A 6 9.75 -18.74 -1.74
C VAL A 6 9.49 -17.79 -0.58
N TYR A 7 9.58 -18.32 0.64
CA TYR A 7 9.43 -17.60 1.91
C TYR A 7 10.78 -17.40 2.64
N SER A 8 11.90 -17.73 1.98
CA SER A 8 13.23 -17.63 2.58
C SER A 8 13.64 -16.18 2.79
N THR A 9 14.04 -15.84 4.01
CA THR A 9 14.64 -14.55 4.36
C THR A 9 15.99 -14.34 3.66
N ALA A 10 16.72 -15.42 3.34
CA ALA A 10 17.99 -15.36 2.63
C ALA A 10 17.86 -14.74 1.22
N ALA A 11 16.73 -14.96 0.55
CA ALA A 11 16.47 -14.37 -0.77
C ALA A 11 16.44 -12.83 -0.71
N TYR A 12 15.89 -12.26 0.37
CA TYR A 12 15.88 -10.81 0.57
C TYR A 12 17.27 -10.24 0.82
N TRP A 13 18.11 -10.94 1.57
CA TRP A 13 19.50 -10.55 1.79
C TRP A 13 20.30 -10.55 0.50
N VAL A 14 20.20 -11.62 -0.30
CA VAL A 14 20.87 -11.69 -1.60
C VAL A 14 20.37 -10.60 -2.55
N ALA A 15 19.05 -10.38 -2.63
CA ALA A 15 18.48 -9.32 -3.45
C ALA A 15 19.00 -7.93 -3.05
N GLY A 16 19.09 -7.65 -1.74
CA GLY A 16 19.62 -6.39 -1.22
C GLY A 16 21.10 -6.18 -1.56
N ILE A 17 21.94 -7.19 -1.33
CA ILE A 17 23.38 -7.12 -1.66
C ILE A 17 23.58 -6.91 -3.16
N VAL A 18 22.87 -7.67 -4.00
CA VAL A 18 22.95 -7.54 -5.46
C VAL A 18 22.48 -6.16 -5.91
N ALA A 19 21.40 -5.62 -5.34
CA ALA A 19 20.94 -4.27 -5.66
C ALA A 19 21.99 -3.19 -5.33
N VAL A 20 22.67 -3.31 -4.19
CA VAL A 20 23.75 -2.39 -3.81
C VAL A 20 24.94 -2.50 -4.78
N LEU A 21 25.39 -3.73 -5.07
CA LEU A 21 26.51 -3.96 -5.99
C LEU A 21 26.21 -3.45 -7.41
N LEU A 22 25.00 -3.68 -7.91
CA LEU A 22 24.57 -3.18 -9.22
C LEU A 22 24.37 -1.66 -9.23
N GLY A 23 23.89 -1.07 -8.12
CA GLY A 23 23.73 0.37 -7.97
C GLY A 23 25.04 1.15 -7.98
N LEU A 24 26.13 0.53 -7.53
CA LEU A 24 27.48 1.11 -7.59
C LEU A 24 28.12 1.04 -8.98
N SER A 25 27.51 0.33 -9.94
CA SER A 25 28.03 0.17 -11.30
C SER A 25 27.39 1.16 -12.28
N PRO A 26 28.14 2.14 -12.82
CA PRO A 26 27.61 3.12 -13.77
C PRO A 26 27.10 2.49 -15.08
N LYS A 27 27.67 1.34 -15.47
CA LYS A 27 27.26 0.61 -16.68
C LYS A 27 25.84 0.07 -16.58
N VAL A 28 25.44 -0.38 -15.39
CA VAL A 28 24.08 -0.89 -15.14
C VAL A 28 23.07 0.26 -15.21
N GLY A 29 23.41 1.41 -14.62
CA GLY A 29 22.59 2.63 -14.73
C GLY A 29 22.40 3.08 -16.18
N ALA A 30 23.45 3.03 -17.00
CA ALA A 30 23.36 3.35 -18.43
C ALA A 30 22.36 2.43 -19.17
N VAL A 31 22.40 1.11 -18.90
CA VAL A 31 21.43 0.17 -19.49
C VAL A 31 20.01 0.45 -19.02
N ILE A 32 19.80 0.75 -17.75
CA ILE A 32 18.45 1.10 -17.23
C ILE A 32 17.90 2.35 -17.93
N ASN A 33 18.76 3.35 -18.18
CA ASN A 33 18.35 4.58 -18.89
C ASN A 33 18.01 4.35 -20.38
N THR A 34 18.41 3.22 -20.98
CA THR A 34 17.98 2.86 -22.34
C THR A 34 16.58 2.26 -22.38
N ILE A 35 15.99 1.90 -21.23
CA ILE A 35 14.66 1.29 -21.17
C ILE A 35 13.60 2.35 -21.52
N PRO A 36 12.73 2.09 -22.52
CA PRO A 36 11.66 3.02 -22.87
C PRO A 36 10.70 3.28 -21.71
N ALA A 37 10.26 4.53 -21.57
CA ALA A 37 9.34 4.94 -20.51
C ALA A 37 8.02 4.12 -20.49
N GLY A 38 7.54 3.67 -21.66
CA GLY A 38 6.35 2.83 -21.76
C GLY A 38 6.51 1.46 -21.07
N VAL A 39 7.70 0.87 -21.07
CA VAL A 39 7.98 -0.41 -20.40
C VAL A 39 8.02 -0.22 -18.89
N LEU A 40 8.72 0.82 -18.44
CA LEU A 40 8.78 1.17 -17.02
C LEU A 40 7.37 1.44 -16.47
N GLY A 41 6.58 2.26 -17.17
CA GLY A 41 5.19 2.55 -16.80
C GLY A 41 4.30 1.29 -16.75
N GLY A 42 4.45 0.38 -17.71
CA GLY A 42 3.70 -0.88 -17.73
C GLY A 42 4.02 -1.79 -16.54
N VAL A 43 5.31 -2.00 -16.27
CA VAL A 43 5.77 -2.82 -15.14
C VAL A 43 5.36 -2.20 -13.80
N THR A 44 5.54 -0.89 -13.61
CA THR A 44 5.14 -0.23 -12.36
C THR A 44 3.63 -0.31 -12.13
N THR A 45 2.83 -0.10 -13.18
CA THR A 45 1.37 -0.17 -13.08
C THR A 45 0.91 -1.58 -12.67
N ALA A 46 1.47 -2.62 -13.29
CA ALA A 46 1.17 -4.01 -12.94
C ALA A 46 1.56 -4.34 -11.49
N LEU A 47 2.75 -3.90 -11.04
CA LEU A 47 3.23 -4.12 -9.68
C LEU A 47 2.37 -3.37 -8.64
N TYR A 48 2.04 -2.10 -8.87
CA TYR A 48 1.16 -1.34 -7.98
C TYR A 48 -0.26 -1.92 -7.92
N GLY A 49 -0.81 -2.37 -9.06
CA GLY A 49 -2.09 -3.07 -9.10
C GLY A 49 -2.09 -4.36 -8.28
N LEU A 50 -1.02 -5.15 -8.38
CA LEU A 50 -0.86 -6.37 -7.59
C LEU A 50 -0.77 -6.07 -6.08
N ILE A 51 -0.05 -5.01 -5.68
CA ILE A 51 0.01 -4.57 -4.27
C ILE A 51 -1.39 -4.20 -3.76
N GLY A 52 -2.19 -3.49 -4.56
CA GLY A 52 -3.58 -3.18 -4.22
C GLY A 52 -4.44 -4.41 -3.96
N ILE A 53 -4.36 -5.42 -4.83
CA ILE A 53 -5.08 -6.70 -4.66
C ILE A 53 -4.57 -7.47 -3.44
N ILE A 54 -3.28 -7.43 -3.13
CA ILE A 54 -2.73 -8.02 -1.91
C ILE A 54 -3.36 -7.37 -0.66
N GLY A 55 -3.61 -6.05 -0.68
CA GLY A 55 -4.36 -5.36 0.39
C GLY A 55 -5.76 -5.94 0.62
N VAL A 56 -6.53 -6.13 -0.46
CA VAL A 56 -7.86 -6.75 -0.40
C VAL A 56 -7.77 -8.20 0.10
N LYS A 57 -6.77 -8.94 -0.36
CA LYS A 57 -6.52 -10.31 0.09
C LYS A 57 -6.29 -10.38 1.59
N ILE A 58 -5.56 -9.44 2.18
CA ILE A 58 -5.35 -9.38 3.64
C ILE A 58 -6.70 -9.28 4.38
N TRP A 59 -7.66 -8.49 3.89
CA TRP A 59 -8.99 -8.42 4.50
C TRP A 59 -9.77 -9.73 4.40
N LEU A 60 -9.67 -10.42 3.25
CA LEU A 60 -10.32 -11.71 3.05
C LEU A 60 -9.68 -12.81 3.92
N ASP A 61 -8.35 -12.87 3.97
CA ASP A 61 -7.60 -13.86 4.75
C ASP A 61 -7.89 -13.69 6.27
N ASN A 62 -8.08 -12.44 6.73
CA ASN A 62 -8.47 -12.13 8.11
C ASN A 62 -9.99 -12.19 8.36
N LYS A 63 -10.80 -12.59 7.37
CA LYS A 63 -12.26 -12.70 7.47
C LYS A 63 -12.92 -11.40 7.98
N VAL A 64 -12.51 -10.26 7.44
CA VAL A 64 -13.10 -8.96 7.78
C VAL A 64 -14.57 -8.94 7.37
N ASP A 65 -15.45 -8.78 8.35
CA ASP A 65 -16.89 -8.67 8.11
C ASP A 65 -17.25 -7.26 7.61
N PHE A 66 -17.53 -7.14 6.32
CA PHE A 66 -17.98 -5.90 5.68
C PHE A 66 -19.48 -5.63 5.82
N SER A 67 -20.26 -6.54 6.43
CA SER A 67 -21.64 -6.25 6.83
C SER A 67 -21.70 -5.33 8.06
N ARG A 68 -20.62 -5.24 8.84
CA ARG A 68 -20.50 -4.28 9.94
C ARG A 68 -20.17 -2.89 9.37
N PRO A 69 -21.02 -1.86 9.61
CA PRO A 69 -20.78 -0.51 9.11
C PRO A 69 -19.41 0.06 9.54
N VAL A 70 -18.92 -0.29 10.73
CA VAL A 70 -17.61 0.13 11.23
C VAL A 70 -16.48 -0.25 10.26
N ASN A 71 -16.48 -1.48 9.77
CA ASN A 71 -15.45 -1.98 8.86
C ASN A 71 -15.64 -1.43 7.45
N GLN A 72 -16.89 -1.39 6.98
CA GLN A 72 -17.24 -0.91 5.64
C GLN A 72 -16.87 0.57 5.45
N PHE A 73 -17.24 1.45 6.39
CA PHE A 73 -16.90 2.87 6.33
C PHE A 73 -15.39 3.09 6.45
N THR A 74 -14.72 2.36 7.35
CA THR A 74 -13.26 2.45 7.50
C THR A 74 -12.53 2.13 6.19
N ALA A 75 -12.89 1.02 5.55
CA ALA A 75 -12.28 0.62 4.28
C ALA A 75 -12.60 1.59 3.15
N ALA A 76 -13.85 2.05 3.05
CA ALA A 76 -14.26 3.02 2.03
C ALA A 76 -13.51 4.36 2.15
N THR A 77 -13.37 4.89 3.37
CA THR A 77 -12.63 6.13 3.61
C THR A 77 -11.15 5.99 3.27
N ALA A 78 -10.52 4.89 3.69
CA ALA A 78 -9.11 4.63 3.39
C ALA A 78 -8.86 4.57 1.86
N LEU A 79 -9.75 3.90 1.13
CA LEU A 79 -9.67 3.75 -0.32
C LEU A 79 -9.87 5.08 -1.04
N ILE A 80 -10.89 5.87 -0.71
CA ILE A 80 -11.15 7.13 -1.43
C ILE A 80 -10.08 8.18 -1.20
N VAL A 81 -9.55 8.28 0.04
CA VAL A 81 -8.48 9.23 0.38
C VAL A 81 -7.16 8.82 -0.29
N GLY A 82 -6.87 7.51 -0.33
CA GLY A 82 -5.68 6.98 -0.99
C GLY A 82 -5.73 7.08 -2.52
N ILE A 83 -6.84 6.69 -3.14
CA ILE A 83 -7.01 6.71 -4.61
C ILE A 83 -7.17 8.15 -5.12
N GLY A 84 -7.87 9.00 -4.38
CA GLY A 84 -8.08 10.40 -4.73
C GLY A 84 -6.85 11.29 -4.54
N ASP A 85 -5.72 10.73 -4.08
CA ASP A 85 -4.49 11.43 -3.70
C ASP A 85 -4.76 12.74 -2.95
N VAL A 86 -5.61 12.65 -1.92
CA VAL A 86 -5.96 13.82 -1.11
C VAL A 86 -4.69 14.26 -0.39
N THR A 87 -4.16 15.40 -0.79
CA THR A 87 -2.93 15.95 -0.21
C THR A 87 -3.27 17.09 0.75
N LEU A 88 -2.67 17.07 1.94
CA LEU A 88 -2.74 18.18 2.89
C LEU A 88 -1.37 18.82 3.01
N ASN A 89 -1.31 20.10 2.63
CA ASN A 89 -0.12 20.92 2.77
C ASN A 89 -0.25 21.76 4.04
N LEU A 90 0.57 21.44 5.05
CA LEU A 90 0.70 22.18 6.30
C LEU A 90 2.05 22.90 6.30
N GLY A 91 2.08 24.08 5.66
CA GLY A 91 3.30 24.87 5.52
C GLY A 91 4.36 24.13 4.70
N GLN A 92 5.42 23.66 5.37
CA GLN A 92 6.52 22.89 4.77
C GLN A 92 6.28 21.37 4.76
N LEU A 93 5.22 20.88 5.44
CA LEU A 93 4.88 19.46 5.51
C LEU A 93 3.76 19.14 4.51
N THR A 94 4.05 18.27 3.55
CA THR A 94 3.06 17.71 2.63
C THR A 94 2.73 16.28 3.03
N PHE A 95 1.48 16.05 3.43
CA PHE A 95 0.95 14.72 3.67
C PHE A 95 0.35 14.18 2.36
N ASN A 96 0.91 13.08 1.87
CA ASN A 96 0.45 12.40 0.66
C ASN A 96 -0.86 11.61 0.93
N GLY A 97 -1.65 11.34 -0.11
CA GLY A 97 -2.91 10.61 -0.02
C GLY A 97 -2.81 9.23 0.64
N ILE A 98 -1.71 8.50 0.47
CA ILE A 98 -1.52 7.20 1.14
C ILE A 98 -1.37 7.38 2.66
N ALA A 99 -0.59 8.38 3.09
CA ALA A 99 -0.37 8.66 4.51
C ALA A 99 -1.67 9.14 5.18
N LEU A 100 -2.39 10.04 4.51
CA LEU A 100 -3.68 10.53 5.01
C LEU A 100 -4.76 9.46 4.97
N GLY A 101 -4.78 8.59 3.96
CA GLY A 101 -5.70 7.47 3.88
C GLY A 101 -5.50 6.48 5.03
N ALA A 102 -4.24 6.17 5.38
CA ALA A 102 -3.92 5.34 6.54
C ALA A 102 -4.35 5.98 7.86
N LEU A 103 -4.07 7.28 8.04
CA LEU A 103 -4.52 8.02 9.23
C LEU A 103 -6.05 8.08 9.32
N ALA A 104 -6.72 8.37 8.21
CA ALA A 104 -8.18 8.41 8.14
C ALA A 104 -8.79 7.05 8.49
N ALA A 105 -8.21 5.95 8.00
CA ALA A 105 -8.64 4.60 8.36
C ALA A 105 -8.62 4.37 9.88
N ILE A 106 -7.50 4.71 10.52
CA ILE A 106 -7.34 4.53 11.98
C ILE A 106 -8.35 5.39 12.74
N VAL A 107 -8.49 6.67 12.37
CA VAL A 107 -9.41 7.60 13.03
C VAL A 107 -10.86 7.16 12.86
N VAL A 108 -11.30 6.87 11.63
CA VAL A 108 -12.67 6.43 11.35
C VAL A 108 -13.00 5.14 12.08
N TYR A 109 -12.09 4.16 12.09
CA TYR A 109 -12.30 2.90 12.80
C TYR A 109 -12.56 3.12 14.28
N HIS A 110 -11.71 3.91 14.96
CA HIS A 110 -11.84 4.18 16.38
C HIS A 110 -13.10 4.98 16.71
N VAL A 111 -13.41 6.01 15.92
CA VAL A 111 -14.62 6.83 16.08
C VAL A 111 -15.87 5.98 15.90
N MET A 112 -15.93 5.18 14.83
CA MET A 112 -17.07 4.31 14.55
C MET A 112 -17.24 3.22 15.61
N ASN A 113 -16.14 2.64 16.10
CA ASN A 113 -16.19 1.64 17.16
C ASN A 113 -16.64 2.25 18.50
N ALA A 114 -16.18 3.47 18.83
CA ALA A 114 -16.63 4.19 20.02
C ALA A 114 -18.14 4.48 19.95
N ILE A 115 -18.64 4.95 18.80
CA ILE A 115 -20.07 5.20 18.59
C ILE A 115 -20.88 3.89 18.69
N ALA A 116 -20.42 2.80 18.07
CA ALA A 116 -21.09 1.51 18.14
C ALA A 116 -21.21 0.99 19.58
N ARG A 117 -20.14 1.19 20.38
CA ARG A 117 -20.13 0.82 21.80
C ARG A 117 -21.12 1.65 22.63
N VAL A 118 -21.21 2.95 22.37
CA VAL A 118 -22.17 3.85 23.04
C VAL A 118 -23.62 3.50 22.66
N ARG A 119 -23.86 3.06 21.42
CA ARG A 119 -25.21 2.68 20.95
C ARG A 119 -25.62 1.25 21.32
N GLY A 120 -24.74 0.46 21.94
CA GLY A 120 -25.02 -0.94 22.31
C GLY A 120 -25.18 -1.89 21.13
N THR A 121 -24.71 -1.50 19.93
CA THR A 121 -24.83 -2.28 18.69
C THR A 121 -23.49 -2.90 18.24
N ALA A 122 -22.56 -3.06 19.18
CA ALA A 122 -21.17 -3.44 18.90
C ALA A 122 -20.98 -4.94 18.69
#